data_AF-A0AA38R5Y9-F1
#
_entry.id   AF-A0AA38R5Y9-F1
#
_cell.length_a   1.000
_cell.length_b   1.000
_cell.length_c   1.000
_cell.angle_alpha   90.00
_cell.angle_beta   90.00
_cell.angle_gamma   90.00
#
_symmetry.space_group_name_H-M   'P 1'
#
loop_
_entity.id
_entity.type
_entity.pdbx_description
1 polymer ?
#
loop_
_entity_poly.entity_id
_entity_poly.type
_entity_poly.pdbx_seq_one_letter_code
_entity_poly.pdbx_strand_id
1 'polypeptide(L)'
;MFSIRMSQLKPVPALAALTASISLATVWILYVNHLVNTATIPGNDQHWVERARVEAYGVCYDGCNDCLDVGKIEAACRMTATVQLSSVVCDASRMWFWADRYPTECLQAVGGIYKEQDLSWKRWKLRSLYFLAAVTLAPAFAIYKAADWSVKWRQHHYQGRARHRHRDGPRESASTPLLRATTVSTALVSMLLFSTSVQGYACANWHPVHNQPFVSTTDPSLFGNIHGWLSDCYIERYACGGGGERCGSSSSDDDDDKGGTTCTTTTHWCDRERADASPGDFVRGAAGLVSRCGFKMVDIVPGVVDRRIANPRIEGELWVKVSVNRFNGSEGGVDGQVLCLSEIVEWPSVGRGRERSVWSRFRLGF
;
A
#
# COMPACT_ATOMS: atom_id res chain seq x y z
N MET A 1 64.64 36.77 -11.01
CA MET A 1 63.77 37.18 -9.89
C MET A 1 62.33 36.78 -10.24
N PHE A 2 61.88 35.60 -9.80
CA PHE A 2 60.51 35.12 -10.06
C PHE A 2 59.57 35.70 -9.01
N SER A 3 58.79 36.72 -9.40
CA SER A 3 57.69 37.23 -8.58
C SER A 3 56.51 36.25 -8.71
N ILE A 4 56.42 35.32 -7.75
CA ILE A 4 55.29 34.38 -7.67
C ILE A 4 54.06 35.19 -7.26
N ARG A 5 53.12 35.39 -8.19
CA ARG A 5 51.80 35.98 -7.90
C ARG A 5 51.06 35.09 -6.91
N MET A 6 51.02 35.49 -5.64
CA MET A 6 50.27 34.84 -4.55
C MET A 6 48.74 34.84 -4.76
N SER A 7 48.22 35.42 -5.83
CA SER A 7 46.78 35.61 -6.08
C SER A 7 46.06 34.38 -6.67
N GLN A 8 46.64 33.18 -6.60
CA GLN A 8 46.08 31.96 -7.21
C GLN A 8 45.91 30.78 -6.23
N LEU A 9 46.23 30.92 -4.93
CA LEU A 9 45.88 29.88 -3.97
C LEU A 9 44.35 29.84 -3.80
N LYS A 10 43.73 28.82 -4.39
CA LYS A 10 42.36 28.40 -4.08
C LYS A 10 42.19 28.32 -2.56
N PRO A 11 41.01 28.64 -2.00
CA PRO A 11 40.80 28.59 -0.56
C PRO A 11 40.95 27.14 -0.06
N VAL A 12 42.16 26.83 0.42
CA VAL A 12 42.52 25.60 1.13
C VAL A 12 41.47 25.15 2.15
N PRO A 13 40.83 26.04 2.96
CA PRO A 13 39.81 25.61 3.93
C PRO A 13 38.54 25.03 3.28
N ALA A 14 38.15 25.52 2.09
CA ALA A 14 36.94 25.02 1.41
C ALA A 14 37.16 23.61 0.83
N LEU A 15 38.38 23.31 0.39
CA LEU A 15 38.75 21.97 -0.09
C LEU A 15 38.82 20.96 1.07
N ALA A 16 39.39 21.36 2.22
CA ALA A 16 39.46 20.50 3.40
C ALA A 16 38.07 20.17 3.98
N ALA A 17 37.12 21.12 3.95
CA ALA A 17 35.75 20.87 4.37
C ALA A 17 35.04 19.86 3.44
N LEU A 18 35.23 20.00 2.13
CA LEU A 18 34.61 19.11 1.14
C LEU A 18 35.14 17.68 1.23
N THR A 19 36.45 17.49 1.42
CA THR A 19 37.03 16.16 1.62
C THR A 19 36.54 15.50 2.91
N ALA A 20 36.46 16.27 4.01
CA ALA A 20 35.89 15.77 5.27
C ALA A 20 34.43 15.35 5.13
N SER A 21 33.60 16.13 4.41
CA SER A 21 32.20 15.79 4.14
C SER A 21 32.06 14.54 3.28
N ILE A 22 32.89 14.38 2.23
CA ILE A 22 32.88 13.17 1.40
C ILE A 22 33.25 11.95 2.24
N SER A 23 34.33 12.02 3.03
CA SER A 23 34.75 10.91 3.90
C SER A 23 33.68 10.53 4.92
N LEU A 24 33.01 11.51 5.53
CA LEU A 24 31.90 11.25 6.45
C LEU A 24 30.72 10.58 5.74
N ALA A 25 30.38 11.06 4.52
CA ALA A 25 29.32 10.49 3.73
C ALA A 25 29.63 9.06 3.26
N THR A 26 30.87 8.77 2.86
CA THR A 26 31.27 7.40 2.46
C THR A 26 31.24 6.46 3.65
N VAL A 27 31.77 6.85 4.81
CA VAL A 27 31.67 6.06 6.05
C VAL A 27 30.20 5.82 6.43
N TRP A 28 29.34 6.83 6.32
CA TRP A 28 27.91 6.67 6.55
C TRP A 28 27.24 5.70 5.58
N ILE A 29 27.54 5.80 4.29
CA ILE A 29 27.00 4.88 3.26
C ILE A 29 27.44 3.44 3.55
N LEU A 30 28.72 3.23 3.89
CA LEU A 30 29.24 1.91 4.24
C LEU A 30 28.57 1.37 5.51
N TYR A 31 28.35 2.22 6.51
CA TYR A 31 27.62 1.86 7.73
C TYR A 31 26.17 1.45 7.44
N VAL A 32 25.42 2.24 6.68
CA VAL A 32 24.04 1.91 6.29
C VAL A 32 24.00 0.62 5.46
N ASN A 33 24.94 0.43 4.53
CA ASN A 33 25.03 -0.80 3.75
C ASN A 33 25.27 -2.02 4.66
N HIS A 34 26.16 -1.89 5.63
CA HIS A 34 26.39 -2.93 6.63
C HIS A 34 25.11 -3.26 7.40
N LEU A 35 24.38 -2.25 7.90
CA LEU A 35 23.11 -2.44 8.61
C LEU A 35 22.04 -3.13 7.76
N VAL A 36 21.92 -2.76 6.48
CA VAL A 36 20.95 -3.37 5.54
C VAL A 36 21.29 -4.85 5.30
N ASN A 37 22.58 -5.17 5.17
CA ASN A 37 23.03 -6.53 4.88
C ASN A 37 23.02 -7.45 6.11
N THR A 38 23.23 -6.90 7.31
CA THR A 38 23.15 -7.66 8.58
C THR A 38 21.76 -7.59 9.24
N ALA A 39 20.77 -7.01 8.56
CA ALA A 39 19.41 -6.91 9.08
C ALA A 39 18.79 -8.30 9.26
N THR A 40 18.53 -8.66 10.52
CA THR A 40 17.74 -9.82 10.92
C THR A 40 16.43 -9.37 11.57
N ILE A 41 15.43 -10.23 11.64
CA ILE A 41 14.19 -9.98 12.38
C ILE A 41 14.17 -10.88 13.61
N PRO A 42 13.76 -10.37 14.78
CA PRO A 42 13.49 -11.20 15.94
C PRO A 42 12.34 -12.19 15.64
N GLY A 43 12.55 -13.47 15.97
CA GLY A 43 11.51 -14.49 15.82
C GLY A 43 12.11 -15.82 15.39
N ASN A 44 11.76 -16.88 16.11
CA ASN A 44 12.05 -18.26 15.69
C ASN A 44 11.07 -18.69 14.58
N ASP A 45 11.30 -19.84 13.96
CA ASP A 45 10.41 -20.31 12.88
C ASP A 45 8.98 -20.57 13.37
N GLN A 46 8.80 -20.92 14.64
CA GLN A 46 7.49 -21.06 15.28
C GLN A 46 6.70 -19.74 15.30
N HIS A 47 7.35 -18.60 15.51
CA HIS A 47 6.70 -17.29 15.44
C HIS A 47 6.06 -17.04 14.07
N TRP A 48 6.76 -17.37 13.00
CA TRP A 48 6.29 -17.16 11.62
C TRP A 48 5.21 -18.16 11.20
N VAL A 49 5.33 -19.41 11.66
CA VAL A 49 4.29 -20.43 11.50
C VAL A 49 3.00 -20.00 12.20
N GLU A 50 3.09 -19.53 13.44
CA GLU A 50 1.92 -19.06 14.18
C GLU A 50 1.33 -17.80 13.55
N ARG A 51 2.17 -16.87 13.08
CA ARG A 51 1.69 -15.70 12.33
C ARG A 51 0.97 -16.09 11.04
N ALA A 52 1.48 -17.06 10.28
CA ALA A 52 0.80 -17.57 9.10
C ALA A 52 -0.55 -18.23 9.46
N ARG A 53 -0.59 -18.98 10.56
CA ARG A 53 -1.84 -19.57 11.06
C ARG A 53 -2.87 -18.50 11.38
N VAL A 54 -2.50 -17.45 12.11
CA VAL A 54 -3.44 -16.43 12.57
C VAL A 54 -3.78 -15.42 11.48
N GLU A 55 -2.78 -14.80 10.85
CA GLU A 55 -2.97 -13.65 9.95
C GLU A 55 -3.33 -14.01 8.51
N ALA A 56 -2.97 -15.22 8.04
CA ALA A 56 -3.36 -15.70 6.71
C ALA A 56 -4.51 -16.70 6.79
N TYR A 57 -4.29 -17.87 7.36
CA TYR A 57 -5.30 -18.94 7.35
C TYR A 57 -6.50 -18.63 8.25
N GLY A 58 -6.26 -18.19 9.49
CA GLY A 58 -7.32 -17.84 10.45
C GLY A 58 -8.19 -16.72 9.92
N VAL A 59 -7.59 -15.63 9.45
CA VAL A 59 -8.32 -14.54 8.79
C VAL A 59 -9.08 -15.04 7.55
N CYS A 60 -8.50 -15.93 6.74
CA CYS A 60 -9.19 -16.45 5.56
C CYS A 60 -10.37 -17.37 5.91
N TYR A 61 -10.25 -18.23 6.93
CA TYR A 61 -11.30 -19.18 7.32
C TYR A 61 -12.37 -18.54 8.16
N ASP A 62 -11.97 -17.89 9.24
CA ASP A 62 -12.87 -17.35 10.26
C ASP A 62 -13.34 -15.94 9.88
N GLY A 63 -12.69 -15.33 8.89
CA GLY A 63 -13.01 -13.99 8.43
C GLY A 63 -12.59 -12.97 9.48
N CYS A 64 -13.49 -12.05 9.76
CA CYS A 64 -13.37 -11.15 10.90
C CYS A 64 -14.69 -11.07 11.66
N ASN A 65 -14.61 -10.78 12.96
CA ASN A 65 -15.78 -10.45 13.74
C ASN A 65 -16.06 -8.96 13.57
N ASP A 66 -17.08 -8.68 12.78
CA ASP A 66 -17.68 -7.37 12.58
C ASP A 66 -16.68 -6.28 12.15
N CYS A 67 -15.68 -6.65 11.34
CA CYS A 67 -14.68 -5.70 10.88
C CYS A 67 -15.16 -4.86 9.70
N LEU A 68 -14.60 -3.65 9.59
CA LEU A 68 -14.83 -2.73 8.47
C LEU A 68 -13.93 -3.04 7.26
N ASP A 69 -12.77 -3.68 7.49
CA ASP A 69 -11.78 -3.97 6.45
C ASP A 69 -11.94 -5.39 5.91
N VAL A 70 -12.99 -5.58 5.12
CA VAL A 70 -13.27 -6.86 4.46
C VAL A 70 -12.17 -7.21 3.45
N GLY A 71 -11.51 -6.22 2.86
CA GLY A 71 -10.40 -6.40 1.92
C GLY A 71 -9.23 -7.19 2.52
N LYS A 72 -9.04 -7.10 3.84
CA LYS A 72 -8.05 -7.91 4.57
C LYS A 72 -8.32 -9.41 4.46
N ILE A 73 -9.59 -9.84 4.44
CA ILE A 73 -9.96 -11.25 4.33
C ILE A 73 -9.56 -11.79 2.95
N GLU A 74 -9.90 -11.06 1.88
CA GLU A 74 -9.52 -11.45 0.52
C GLU A 74 -7.99 -11.47 0.35
N ALA A 75 -7.30 -10.47 0.90
CA ALA A 75 -5.84 -10.41 0.87
C ALA A 75 -5.20 -11.59 1.60
N ALA A 76 -5.76 -12.01 2.74
CA ALA A 76 -5.31 -13.17 3.50
C ALA A 76 -5.52 -14.48 2.73
N CYS A 77 -6.72 -14.70 2.16
CA CYS A 77 -6.97 -15.86 1.31
C CYS A 77 -6.04 -15.91 0.10
N ARG A 78 -5.86 -14.78 -0.58
CA ARG A 78 -4.94 -14.67 -1.73
C ARG A 78 -3.49 -14.95 -1.32
N MET A 79 -3.06 -14.55 -0.13
CA MET A 79 -1.72 -14.85 0.38
C MET A 79 -1.48 -16.36 0.40
N THR A 80 -2.44 -17.15 0.89
CA THR A 80 -2.30 -18.62 0.95
C THR A 80 -2.21 -19.25 -0.43
N ALA A 81 -2.96 -18.72 -1.41
CA ALA A 81 -2.93 -19.17 -2.80
C ALA A 81 -1.62 -18.87 -3.56
N THR A 82 -0.75 -17.98 -3.02
CA THR A 82 0.56 -17.69 -3.63
C THR A 82 1.56 -18.84 -3.47
N VAL A 83 1.34 -19.73 -2.50
CA VAL A 83 2.21 -20.87 -2.22
C VAL A 83 1.77 -22.06 -3.07
N GLN A 84 2.66 -22.51 -3.97
CA GLN A 84 2.47 -23.72 -4.75
C GLN A 84 3.52 -24.75 -4.35
N LEU A 85 3.10 -25.80 -3.62
CA LEU A 85 3.93 -26.96 -3.31
C LEU A 85 3.51 -28.13 -4.20
N SER A 86 4.47 -28.94 -4.64
CA SER A 86 4.23 -30.02 -5.61
C SER A 86 3.31 -31.14 -5.08
N SER A 87 3.25 -31.32 -3.76
CA SER A 87 2.53 -32.43 -3.11
C SER A 87 1.37 -32.00 -2.22
N VAL A 88 1.22 -30.70 -1.93
CA VAL A 88 0.23 -30.18 -0.98
C VAL A 88 -0.44 -28.95 -1.55
N VAL A 89 -1.77 -28.92 -1.55
CA VAL A 89 -2.55 -27.72 -1.86
C VAL A 89 -2.49 -26.82 -0.64
N CYS A 90 -1.98 -25.58 -0.76
CA CYS A 90 -1.94 -24.58 0.33
C CYS A 90 -2.98 -23.48 0.19
N ASP A 91 -3.82 -23.54 -0.84
CA ASP A 91 -4.84 -22.54 -1.09
C ASP A 91 -6.01 -22.71 -0.10
N ALA A 92 -6.11 -21.78 0.85
CA ALA A 92 -7.14 -21.77 1.89
C ALA A 92 -8.57 -21.79 1.31
N SER A 93 -8.78 -21.18 0.13
CA SER A 93 -10.09 -21.18 -0.55
C SER A 93 -10.54 -22.59 -0.99
N ARG A 94 -9.60 -23.54 -1.07
CA ARG A 94 -9.86 -24.93 -1.47
C ARG A 94 -9.88 -25.91 -0.30
N MET A 95 -9.37 -25.51 0.86
CA MET A 95 -9.22 -26.39 2.04
C MET A 95 -10.02 -25.95 3.27
N TRP A 96 -10.77 -24.85 3.21
CA TRP A 96 -11.52 -24.32 4.35
C TRP A 96 -12.48 -25.31 5.01
N PHE A 97 -12.93 -26.34 4.27
CA PHE A 97 -13.81 -27.40 4.76
C PHE A 97 -13.07 -28.66 5.25
N TRP A 98 -11.75 -28.73 5.12
CA TRP A 98 -10.97 -29.92 5.50
C TRP A 98 -10.97 -30.13 7.02
N ALA A 99 -10.72 -31.37 7.45
CA ALA A 99 -10.53 -31.66 8.88
C ALA A 99 -9.20 -31.08 9.39
N ASP A 100 -8.12 -31.31 8.64
CA ASP A 100 -6.83 -30.65 8.85
C ASP A 100 -6.71 -29.42 7.95
N ARG A 101 -7.00 -28.25 8.53
CA ARG A 101 -7.03 -26.95 7.83
C ARG A 101 -5.67 -26.23 7.84
N TYR A 102 -4.66 -26.81 8.49
CA TYR A 102 -3.38 -26.15 8.72
C TYR A 102 -2.18 -27.09 8.48
N PRO A 103 -1.97 -27.58 7.24
CA PRO A 103 -0.79 -28.37 6.92
C PRO A 103 0.50 -27.63 7.30
N THR A 104 1.41 -28.31 7.99
CA THR A 104 2.59 -27.68 8.58
C THR A 104 3.51 -27.10 7.51
N GLU A 105 3.65 -27.78 6.37
CA GLU A 105 4.42 -27.37 5.21
C GLU A 105 3.89 -26.05 4.63
N CYS A 106 2.56 -25.92 4.57
CA CYS A 106 1.91 -24.72 4.08
C CYS A 106 2.08 -23.54 5.05
N LEU A 107 1.99 -23.78 6.37
CA LEU A 107 2.25 -22.74 7.37
C LEU A 107 3.69 -22.24 7.32
N GLN A 108 4.67 -23.14 7.17
CA GLN A 108 6.08 -22.77 7.05
C GLN A 108 6.35 -21.95 5.78
N ALA A 109 5.77 -22.36 4.65
CA ALA A 109 5.93 -21.64 3.39
C ALA A 109 5.32 -20.22 3.45
N VAL A 110 4.07 -20.09 3.92
CA VAL A 110 3.42 -18.78 4.11
C VAL A 110 4.14 -17.94 5.17
N GLY A 111 4.60 -18.56 6.26
CA GLY A 111 5.40 -17.90 7.29
C GLY A 111 6.72 -17.35 6.75
N GLY A 112 7.35 -18.07 5.82
CA GLY A 112 8.52 -17.61 5.08
C GLY A 112 8.26 -16.34 4.26
N ILE A 113 7.09 -16.24 3.61
CA ILE A 113 6.68 -15.04 2.88
C ILE A 113 6.54 -13.84 3.83
N TYR A 114 5.87 -14.02 4.98
CA TYR A 114 5.75 -12.95 5.98
C TYR A 114 7.12 -12.50 6.52
N LYS A 115 8.02 -13.46 6.80
CA LYS A 115 9.39 -13.19 7.25
C LYS A 115 10.15 -12.35 6.22
N GLU A 116 10.06 -12.71 4.94
CA GLU A 116 10.73 -11.96 3.86
C GLU A 116 10.10 -10.57 3.65
N GLN A 117 8.76 -10.44 3.76
CA GLN A 117 8.08 -9.16 3.67
C GLN A 117 8.53 -8.20 4.77
N ASP A 118 8.54 -8.63 6.03
CA ASP A 118 9.03 -7.79 7.12
C ASP A 118 10.54 -7.49 6.95
N LEU A 119 11.33 -8.43 6.40
CA LEU A 119 12.76 -8.23 6.17
C LEU A 119 12.97 -7.16 5.10
N SER A 120 12.19 -7.23 4.02
CA SER A 120 12.19 -6.26 2.94
C SER A 120 11.78 -4.87 3.45
N TRP A 121 10.76 -4.79 4.30
CA TRP A 121 10.32 -3.53 4.89
C TRP A 121 11.37 -2.92 5.82
N LYS A 122 12.00 -3.75 6.67
CA LYS A 122 13.11 -3.33 7.52
C LYS A 122 14.30 -2.84 6.70
N ARG A 123 14.70 -3.58 5.66
CA ARG A 123 15.75 -3.18 4.72
C ARG A 123 15.41 -1.88 4.01
N TRP A 124 14.17 -1.70 3.57
CA TRP A 124 13.71 -0.47 2.93
C TRP A 124 13.80 0.73 3.88
N LYS A 125 13.32 0.58 5.13
CA LYS A 125 13.42 1.61 6.17
C LYS A 125 14.89 1.93 6.54
N LEU A 126 15.78 0.94 6.49
CA LEU A 126 17.21 1.19 6.68
C LEU A 126 17.82 1.89 5.46
N ARG A 127 17.44 1.52 4.25
CA ARG A 127 17.87 2.20 3.01
C ARG A 127 17.41 3.65 2.97
N SER A 128 16.29 4.02 3.59
CA SER A 128 15.91 5.43 3.68
C SER A 128 16.91 6.28 4.48
N LEU A 129 17.79 5.68 5.29
CA LEU A 129 18.89 6.39 5.94
C LEU A 129 19.96 6.89 4.96
N TYR A 130 20.01 6.38 3.72
CA TYR A 130 20.86 6.96 2.68
C TYR A 130 20.48 8.40 2.35
N PHE A 131 19.20 8.78 2.51
CA PHE A 131 18.77 10.16 2.32
C PHE A 131 19.46 11.12 3.31
N LEU A 132 19.87 10.66 4.49
CA LEU A 132 20.64 11.49 5.42
C LEU A 132 22.03 11.86 4.87
N ALA A 133 22.66 11.01 4.06
CA ALA A 133 23.91 11.35 3.37
C ALA A 133 23.69 12.44 2.31
N ALA A 134 22.56 12.41 1.60
CA ALA A 134 22.20 13.49 0.68
C ALA A 134 21.98 14.82 1.42
N VAL A 135 21.34 14.76 2.60
CA VAL A 135 21.12 15.93 3.47
C VAL A 135 22.43 16.52 4.01
N THR A 136 23.50 15.76 4.18
CA THR A 136 24.81 16.30 4.60
C THR A 136 25.64 16.84 3.43
N LEU A 137 25.59 16.19 2.27
CA LEU A 137 26.36 16.61 1.08
C LEU A 137 25.78 17.87 0.41
N ALA A 138 24.46 18.00 0.35
CA ALA A 138 23.80 19.16 -0.28
C ALA A 138 24.19 20.53 0.33
N PRO A 139 24.15 20.75 1.66
CA PRO A 139 24.57 22.01 2.26
C PRO A 139 26.07 22.24 2.14
N ALA A 140 26.91 21.20 2.28
CA ALA A 140 28.35 21.32 2.07
C ALA A 140 28.67 21.81 0.64
N PHE A 141 27.98 21.25 -0.37
CA PHE A 141 28.10 21.68 -1.75
C PHE A 141 27.58 23.12 -1.97
N ALA A 142 26.45 23.48 -1.36
CA ALA A 142 25.90 24.84 -1.44
C ALA A 142 26.85 25.87 -0.83
N ILE A 143 27.44 25.59 0.33
CA ILE A 143 28.44 26.45 0.98
C ILE A 143 29.68 26.60 0.09
N TYR A 144 30.17 25.50 -0.50
CA TYR A 144 31.29 25.53 -1.44
C TYR A 144 31.00 26.42 -2.65
N LYS A 145 29.81 26.30 -3.26
CA LYS A 145 29.38 27.13 -4.40
C LYS A 145 29.21 28.60 -4.02
N ALA A 146 28.66 28.89 -2.84
CA ALA A 146 28.52 30.26 -2.33
C ALA A 146 29.89 30.92 -2.10
N ALA A 147 30.86 30.16 -1.55
CA ALA A 147 32.23 30.63 -1.38
C ALA A 147 32.90 30.95 -2.72
N ASP A 148 32.82 30.05 -3.72
CA ASP A 148 33.36 30.26 -5.07
C ASP A 148 32.73 31.49 -5.76
N TRP A 149 31.40 31.62 -5.67
CA TRP A 149 30.68 32.77 -6.21
C TRP A 149 31.13 34.10 -5.56
N SER A 150 31.31 34.13 -4.23
CA SER A 150 31.75 35.32 -3.51
C SER A 150 33.16 35.79 -3.91
N VAL A 151 34.05 34.87 -4.26
CA VAL A 151 35.41 35.17 -4.72
C VAL A 151 35.36 35.77 -6.13
N LYS A 152 34.60 35.16 -7.05
CA LYS A 152 34.38 35.68 -8.41
C LYS A 152 33.72 37.07 -8.40
N TRP A 153 32.70 37.25 -7.57
CA TRP A 153 32.02 38.53 -7.42
C TRP A 153 32.96 39.63 -6.91
N ARG A 154 33.80 39.33 -5.90
CA ARG A 154 34.84 40.26 -5.44
C ARG A 154 35.82 40.64 -6.55
N GLN A 155 36.31 39.66 -7.33
CA GLN A 155 37.22 39.93 -8.44
C GLN A 155 36.61 40.88 -9.48
N HIS A 156 35.35 40.66 -9.89
CA HIS A 156 34.64 41.56 -10.78
C HIS A 156 34.47 42.98 -10.19
N HIS A 157 34.15 43.08 -8.89
CA HIS A 157 33.97 44.37 -8.23
C HIS A 157 35.29 45.17 -8.12
N TYR A 158 36.41 44.50 -7.86
CA TYR A 158 37.73 45.15 -7.82
C TYR A 158 38.16 45.66 -9.21
N GLN A 159 37.89 44.89 -10.28
CA GLN A 159 38.16 45.33 -11.65
C GLN A 159 37.25 46.50 -12.08
N GLY A 160 35.98 46.50 -11.66
CA GLY A 160 35.06 47.62 -11.91
C GLY A 160 35.43 48.89 -11.14
N ARG A 161 35.84 48.79 -9.88
CA ARG A 161 36.28 49.96 -9.08
C ARG A 161 37.60 50.57 -9.57
N ALA A 162 38.50 49.79 -10.16
CA ALA A 162 39.72 50.33 -10.77
C ALA A 162 39.44 51.27 -11.95
N ARG A 163 38.30 51.12 -12.65
CA ARG A 163 37.88 52.02 -13.74
C ARG A 163 37.15 53.29 -13.28
N HIS A 164 36.67 53.35 -12.04
CA HIS A 164 35.90 54.49 -11.52
C HIS A 164 36.63 55.36 -10.50
N ARG A 165 37.93 55.13 -10.26
CA ARG A 165 38.70 55.89 -9.26
C ARG A 165 39.15 57.30 -9.69
N HIS A 166 38.53 57.88 -10.72
CA HIS A 166 38.82 59.25 -11.17
C HIS A 166 37.65 60.24 -11.08
N ARG A 167 36.54 59.90 -10.39
CA ARG A 167 35.43 60.85 -10.28
C ARG A 167 34.69 60.77 -8.93
N ASP A 168 34.89 61.87 -8.19
CA ASP A 168 34.03 62.49 -7.17
C ASP A 168 33.83 61.86 -5.77
N GLY A 169 34.21 62.65 -4.75
CA GLY A 169 33.32 63.18 -3.71
C GLY A 169 32.87 62.26 -2.55
N PRO A 170 33.05 62.65 -1.28
CA PRO A 170 32.57 61.88 -0.13
C PRO A 170 31.06 62.07 0.01
N ARG A 171 30.31 60.97 -0.01
CA ARG A 171 28.89 60.96 0.35
C ARG A 171 28.63 59.84 1.36
N GLU A 172 28.26 60.25 2.56
CA GLU A 172 27.66 59.41 3.58
C GLU A 172 26.36 58.79 3.05
N SER A 173 26.17 57.49 3.27
CA SER A 173 24.83 56.90 3.37
C SER A 173 24.89 55.58 4.12
N ALA A 174 24.09 55.54 5.17
CA ALA A 174 23.81 54.42 6.03
C ALA A 174 22.93 53.37 5.33
N SER A 175 23.13 52.09 5.65
CA SER A 175 22.05 51.11 5.80
C SER A 175 22.59 49.77 6.33
N THR A 176 22.14 49.38 7.52
CA THR A 176 22.01 47.98 7.99
C THR A 176 20.53 47.56 7.80
N PRO A 177 20.10 46.31 8.09
CA PRO A 177 20.70 44.99 7.88
C PRO A 177 19.77 44.05 7.05
N LEU A 178 20.34 43.14 6.26
CA LEU A 178 19.61 42.06 5.57
C LEU A 178 19.50 40.83 6.49
N LEU A 179 18.45 40.79 7.31
CA LEU A 179 18.04 39.63 8.10
C LEU A 179 16.52 39.59 8.10
N ARG A 180 15.90 38.87 7.16
CA ARG A 180 14.47 38.45 7.18
C ARG A 180 14.01 37.63 5.96
N ALA A 181 14.86 36.79 5.37
CA ALA A 181 14.48 35.96 4.21
C ALA A 181 14.33 34.45 4.53
N THR A 182 14.76 33.98 5.70
CA THR A 182 14.85 32.54 5.99
C THR A 182 13.71 31.99 6.84
N THR A 183 12.86 32.82 7.46
CA THR A 183 11.75 32.36 8.32
C THR A 183 10.40 32.27 7.63
N VAL A 184 10.22 32.89 6.46
CA VAL A 184 8.94 32.88 5.74
C VAL A 184 8.78 31.61 4.88
N SER A 185 9.87 31.03 4.41
CA SER A 185 9.84 29.88 3.50
C SER A 185 9.44 28.56 4.17
N THR A 186 9.70 28.38 5.48
CA THR A 186 9.37 27.15 6.20
C THR A 186 7.89 27.07 6.60
N ALA A 187 7.23 28.20 6.85
CA ALA A 187 5.81 28.21 7.23
C ALA A 187 4.86 27.90 6.05
N LEU A 188 5.21 28.34 4.83
CA LEU A 188 4.42 28.09 3.62
C LEU A 188 4.44 26.62 3.19
N VAL A 189 5.56 25.92 3.37
CA VAL A 189 5.68 24.49 3.06
C VAL A 189 4.85 23.64 4.03
N SER A 190 4.74 24.05 5.31
CA SER A 190 3.89 23.35 6.28
C SER A 190 2.40 23.53 5.95
N MET A 191 1.92 24.74 5.61
CA MET A 191 0.50 24.94 5.30
C MET A 191 0.01 24.17 4.07
N LEU A 192 0.82 24.04 3.02
CA LEU A 192 0.46 23.30 1.81
C LEU A 192 0.38 21.78 2.01
N LEU A 193 1.02 21.23 3.04
CA LEU A 193 1.00 19.80 3.34
C LEU A 193 -0.18 19.37 4.22
N PHE A 194 -0.88 20.29 4.88
CA PHE A 194 -1.96 19.97 5.84
C PHE A 194 -3.36 20.48 5.43
N SER A 195 -3.50 21.23 4.34
CA SER A 195 -4.80 21.74 3.87
C SER A 195 -5.47 20.79 2.86
N THR A 196 -5.71 19.54 3.25
CA THR A 196 -6.73 18.72 2.59
C THR A 196 -7.93 18.62 3.52
N SER A 197 -9.00 19.33 3.19
CA SER A 197 -10.28 19.18 3.88
C SER A 197 -10.86 17.81 3.52
N VAL A 198 -10.73 16.84 4.42
CA VAL A 198 -11.49 15.59 4.33
C VAL A 198 -12.91 15.90 4.78
N GLN A 199 -13.84 16.00 3.83
CA GLN A 199 -15.27 16.04 4.14
C GLN A 199 -15.70 14.64 4.57
N GLY A 200 -15.97 14.46 5.86
CA GLY A 200 -16.72 13.32 6.36
C GLY A 200 -18.20 13.67 6.40
N TYR A 201 -19.04 12.90 5.74
CA TYR A 201 -20.50 13.01 5.86
C TYR A 201 -20.98 12.13 7.01
N ALA A 202 -21.97 12.60 7.76
CA ALA A 202 -22.53 11.85 8.88
C ALA A 202 -23.40 10.71 8.36
N CYS A 203 -22.93 9.48 8.50
CA CYS A 203 -23.74 8.29 8.32
C CYS A 203 -24.92 8.33 9.29
N ALA A 204 -26.13 8.22 8.76
CA ALA A 204 -27.31 8.10 9.59
C ALA A 204 -27.25 6.72 10.28
N ASN A 205 -27.20 6.74 11.61
CA ASN A 205 -27.51 5.63 12.52
C ASN A 205 -26.62 4.37 12.46
N TRP A 206 -25.97 4.10 13.58
CA TRP A 206 -25.49 2.76 13.94
C TRP A 206 -26.70 1.82 14.06
N HIS A 207 -27.08 1.17 12.97
CA HIS A 207 -28.11 0.14 13.02
C HIS A 207 -27.57 -1.09 13.78
N PRO A 208 -28.39 -1.74 14.63
CA PRO A 208 -27.95 -2.93 15.33
C PRO A 208 -27.64 -4.05 14.34
N VAL A 209 -26.74 -4.96 14.74
CA VAL A 209 -26.46 -6.19 14.00
C VAL A 209 -27.76 -6.95 13.71
N HIS A 210 -27.86 -7.52 12.53
CA HIS A 210 -29.03 -8.28 12.11
C HIS A 210 -28.64 -9.73 11.81
N ASN A 211 -29.39 -10.67 12.39
CA ASN A 211 -29.16 -12.10 12.22
C ASN A 211 -30.41 -12.73 11.61
N GLN A 212 -30.23 -13.50 10.54
CA GLN A 212 -31.28 -14.31 9.96
C GLN A 212 -30.86 -15.78 9.98
N PRO A 213 -31.41 -16.57 10.91
CA PRO A 213 -31.20 -18.01 10.93
C PRO A 213 -31.87 -18.68 9.73
N PHE A 214 -31.30 -19.82 9.31
CA PHE A 214 -31.85 -20.65 8.23
C PHE A 214 -31.60 -22.13 8.50
N VAL A 215 -32.44 -22.99 7.92
CA VAL A 215 -32.33 -24.45 8.01
C VAL A 215 -32.51 -25.07 6.64
N SER A 216 -31.82 -26.18 6.37
CA SER A 216 -31.97 -26.91 5.12
C SER A 216 -33.40 -27.46 4.98
N THR A 217 -33.92 -27.46 3.76
CA THR A 217 -35.22 -28.06 3.45
C THR A 217 -35.17 -29.58 3.36
N THR A 218 -33.99 -30.16 3.09
CA THR A 218 -33.79 -31.60 2.91
C THR A 218 -33.22 -32.28 4.14
N ASP A 219 -32.44 -31.56 4.95
CA ASP A 219 -31.82 -32.06 6.17
C ASP A 219 -32.00 -31.06 7.32
N PRO A 220 -33.01 -31.25 8.20
CA PRO A 220 -33.27 -30.35 9.32
C PRO A 220 -32.11 -30.20 10.32
N SER A 221 -31.11 -31.10 10.30
CA SER A 221 -29.93 -31.02 11.16
C SER A 221 -28.84 -30.08 10.61
N LEU A 222 -28.93 -29.68 9.34
CA LEU A 222 -28.07 -28.68 8.72
C LEU A 222 -28.74 -27.31 8.81
N PHE A 223 -28.13 -26.40 9.57
CA PHE A 223 -28.65 -25.05 9.79
C PHE A 223 -27.52 -24.04 9.90
N GLY A 224 -27.86 -22.77 9.73
CA GLY A 224 -26.91 -21.69 9.70
C GLY A 224 -27.52 -20.34 10.05
N ASN A 225 -26.72 -19.30 9.85
CA ASN A 225 -27.09 -17.92 10.15
C ASN A 225 -26.43 -16.98 9.14
N ILE A 226 -27.21 -16.00 8.67
CA ILE A 226 -26.71 -14.86 7.92
C ILE A 226 -26.56 -13.71 8.91
N HIS A 227 -25.34 -13.23 9.08
CA HIS A 227 -25.01 -12.18 10.02
C HIS A 227 -24.60 -10.91 9.27
N GLY A 228 -25.36 -9.83 9.40
CA GLY A 228 -25.03 -8.50 8.90
C GLY A 228 -24.67 -7.57 10.05
N TRP A 229 -23.56 -6.84 9.93
CA TRP A 229 -23.08 -5.89 10.95
C TRP A 229 -22.75 -4.51 10.39
N LEU A 230 -22.74 -4.35 9.07
CA LEU A 230 -22.40 -3.10 8.40
C LEU A 230 -23.67 -2.37 8.00
N SER A 231 -23.76 -1.12 8.41
CA SER A 231 -24.61 -0.11 7.77
C SER A 231 -23.70 0.66 6.82
N ASP A 232 -24.09 0.78 5.55
CA ASP A 232 -23.22 1.43 4.57
C ASP A 232 -23.77 2.76 4.07
N CYS A 233 -22.92 3.77 4.22
CA CYS A 233 -23.10 5.18 3.91
C CYS A 233 -21.83 5.61 3.17
N TYR A 234 -21.65 5.07 1.97
CA TYR A 234 -20.42 5.19 1.21
C TYR A 234 -20.66 5.77 -0.17
N ILE A 235 -19.58 6.35 -0.68
CA ILE A 235 -19.49 6.83 -2.05
C ILE A 235 -18.94 5.69 -2.89
N GLU A 236 -19.79 5.11 -3.73
CA GLU A 236 -19.40 4.08 -4.68
C GLU A 236 -18.78 4.74 -5.92
N ARG A 237 -17.57 4.31 -6.27
CA ARG A 237 -16.97 4.62 -7.58
C ARG A 237 -17.44 3.64 -8.63
N TYR A 238 -18.12 4.14 -9.66
CA TYR A 238 -18.61 3.34 -10.77
C TYR A 238 -18.17 3.92 -12.11
N ALA A 239 -18.05 3.07 -13.13
CA ALA A 239 -17.75 3.49 -14.48
C ALA A 239 -18.98 4.19 -15.08
N CYS A 240 -18.92 5.51 -15.21
CA CYS A 240 -20.04 6.34 -15.66
C CYS A 240 -19.84 6.80 -17.12
N GLY A 241 -19.75 5.83 -18.03
CA GLY A 241 -19.83 6.09 -19.46
C GLY A 241 -18.61 6.79 -20.10
N GLY A 242 -18.46 6.53 -21.40
CA GLY A 242 -17.70 7.36 -22.34
C GLY A 242 -16.19 7.35 -22.17
N GLY A 243 -15.58 6.16 -22.03
CA GLY A 243 -14.13 6.08 -22.09
C GLY A 243 -13.63 6.46 -23.49
N GLY A 244 -13.22 7.72 -23.66
CA GLY A 244 -12.59 8.18 -24.88
C GLY A 244 -11.30 7.41 -25.13
N GLU A 245 -11.19 6.84 -26.31
CA GLU A 245 -9.96 6.21 -26.77
C GLU A 245 -9.02 7.33 -27.25
N ARG A 246 -7.93 7.57 -26.50
CA ARG A 246 -6.88 8.49 -26.96
C ARG A 246 -5.84 7.67 -27.70
N CYS A 247 -5.84 7.77 -29.02
CA CYS A 247 -4.81 7.20 -29.87
C CYS A 247 -3.75 8.27 -30.14
N GLY A 248 -2.51 7.99 -29.75
CA GLY A 248 -1.36 8.81 -30.10
C GLY A 248 -0.68 8.21 -31.32
N SER A 249 -0.64 8.94 -32.43
CA SER A 249 0.25 8.64 -33.55
C SER A 249 1.62 9.21 -33.24
N SER A 250 2.60 8.36 -32.92
CA SER A 250 3.99 8.79 -32.88
C SER A 250 4.48 8.93 -34.32
N SER A 251 4.59 10.16 -34.81
CA SER A 251 5.36 10.49 -35.99
C SER A 251 6.85 10.45 -35.62
N SER A 252 7.46 9.27 -35.69
CA SER A 252 8.91 9.17 -35.79
C SER A 252 9.24 9.19 -37.28
N ASP A 253 9.89 10.27 -37.72
CA ASP A 253 10.36 10.52 -39.10
C ASP A 253 11.56 9.64 -39.50
N ASP A 254 11.60 8.38 -39.05
CA ASP A 254 12.66 7.44 -39.43
C ASP A 254 12.04 6.31 -40.25
N ASP A 255 12.41 6.29 -41.52
CA ASP A 255 12.20 5.23 -42.50
C ASP A 255 12.63 3.87 -41.91
N ASP A 256 11.67 3.07 -41.42
CA ASP A 256 11.66 1.61 -41.47
C ASP A 256 10.34 1.09 -40.86
N ASP A 257 9.54 0.42 -41.70
CA ASP A 257 8.27 -0.24 -41.43
C ASP A 257 7.98 -0.66 -39.96
N LYS A 258 7.14 0.13 -39.25
CA LYS A 258 6.04 -0.29 -38.33
C LYS A 258 5.54 0.87 -37.46
N GLY A 259 4.73 1.77 -38.03
CA GLY A 259 3.99 2.78 -37.28
C GLY A 259 2.85 2.17 -36.45
N GLY A 260 3.15 1.73 -35.23
CA GLY A 260 2.14 1.22 -34.29
C GLY A 260 1.33 2.36 -33.67
N THR A 261 0.03 2.43 -33.96
CA THR A 261 -0.89 3.34 -33.25
C THR A 261 -1.23 2.73 -31.89
N THR A 262 -0.75 3.34 -30.79
CA THR A 262 -1.10 2.92 -29.43
C THR A 262 -2.32 3.69 -28.95
N CYS A 263 -3.44 2.99 -28.82
CA CYS A 263 -4.68 3.53 -28.26
C CYS A 263 -4.76 3.21 -26.77
N THR A 264 -5.04 4.23 -25.95
CA THR A 264 -5.27 4.07 -24.50
C THR A 264 -6.73 4.38 -24.18
N THR A 265 -7.49 3.37 -23.78
CA THR A 265 -8.86 3.54 -23.31
C THR A 265 -8.85 4.12 -21.90
N THR A 266 -9.43 5.31 -21.71
CA THR A 266 -9.51 5.94 -20.39
C THR A 266 -10.90 5.72 -19.81
N THR A 267 -11.08 4.80 -18.86
CA THR A 267 -12.37 4.63 -18.18
C THR A 267 -12.65 5.84 -17.28
N HIS A 268 -13.75 6.55 -17.52
CA HIS A 268 -14.22 7.61 -16.64
C HIS A 268 -14.92 7.01 -15.42
N TRP A 269 -14.53 7.45 -14.23
CA TRP A 269 -15.10 7.00 -12.95
C TRP A 269 -15.91 8.15 -12.35
N CYS A 270 -17.14 7.87 -11.95
CA CYS A 270 -17.95 8.78 -11.17
C CYS A 270 -18.18 8.21 -9.79
N ASP A 271 -18.46 9.14 -8.89
CA ASP A 271 -18.80 8.88 -7.51
C ASP A 271 -20.33 8.99 -7.41
N ARG A 272 -21.00 7.99 -6.85
CA ARG A 272 -22.43 8.10 -6.44
C ARG A 272 -22.57 7.77 -4.96
N GLU A 273 -23.40 8.54 -4.29
CA GLU A 273 -23.85 8.23 -2.94
C GLU A 273 -24.80 7.03 -3.02
N ARG A 274 -24.49 5.96 -2.27
CA ARG A 274 -25.45 4.88 -2.04
C ARG A 274 -26.42 5.31 -0.94
N ALA A 275 -27.71 5.06 -1.14
CA ALA A 275 -28.71 5.21 -0.10
C ALA A 275 -28.32 4.35 1.11
N ASP A 276 -28.50 4.88 2.31
CA ASP A 276 -28.25 4.21 3.58
C ASP A 276 -28.90 2.82 3.58
N ALA A 277 -28.09 1.78 3.68
CA ALA A 277 -28.52 0.40 3.72
C ALA A 277 -28.29 -0.15 5.12
N SER A 278 -29.36 -0.61 5.78
CA SER A 278 -29.24 -1.21 7.09
C SER A 278 -28.65 -2.63 6.99
N PRO A 279 -28.04 -3.16 8.07
CA PRO A 279 -27.61 -4.56 8.13
C PRO A 279 -28.73 -5.54 7.73
N GLY A 280 -29.99 -5.22 8.05
CA GLY A 280 -31.15 -6.02 7.68
C GLY A 280 -31.42 -6.08 6.17
N ASP A 281 -31.09 -5.02 5.43
CA ASP A 281 -31.27 -4.99 3.98
C ASP A 281 -30.23 -5.87 3.26
N PHE A 282 -28.97 -5.84 3.73
CA PHE A 282 -27.93 -6.76 3.26
C PHE A 282 -28.29 -8.22 3.56
N VAL A 283 -28.73 -8.51 4.78
CA VAL A 283 -29.17 -9.86 5.17
C VAL A 283 -30.35 -10.32 4.33
N ARG A 284 -31.34 -9.46 4.04
CA ARG A 284 -32.47 -9.80 3.18
C ARG A 284 -32.04 -10.11 1.74
N GLY A 285 -31.08 -9.34 1.21
CA GLY A 285 -30.48 -9.61 -0.11
C GLY A 285 -29.79 -10.97 -0.16
N ALA A 286 -28.96 -11.27 0.86
CA ALA A 286 -28.29 -12.55 0.98
C ALA A 286 -29.24 -13.73 1.24
N ALA A 287 -30.33 -13.52 1.98
CA ALA A 287 -31.34 -14.55 2.25
C ALA A 287 -31.94 -15.13 0.97
N GLY A 288 -32.21 -14.29 -0.04
CA GLY A 288 -32.67 -14.74 -1.35
C GLY A 288 -31.68 -15.67 -2.06
N LEU A 289 -30.37 -15.41 -1.93
CA LEU A 289 -29.31 -16.27 -2.46
C LEU A 289 -29.23 -17.59 -1.70
N VAL A 290 -29.23 -17.53 -0.37
CA VAL A 290 -29.19 -18.71 0.51
C VAL A 290 -30.40 -19.62 0.26
N SER A 291 -31.59 -19.05 0.03
CA SER A 291 -32.78 -19.85 -0.30
C SER A 291 -32.68 -20.57 -1.65
N ARG A 292 -31.94 -20.03 -2.63
CA ARG A 292 -31.67 -20.75 -3.89
C ARG A 292 -30.81 -22.00 -3.69
N CYS A 293 -30.04 -22.09 -2.62
CA CYS A 293 -29.29 -23.29 -2.23
C CYS A 293 -30.13 -24.33 -1.45
N GLY A 294 -31.46 -24.15 -1.35
CA GLY A 294 -32.36 -25.09 -0.68
C GLY A 294 -32.44 -24.90 0.84
N PHE A 295 -32.26 -23.67 1.31
CA PHE A 295 -32.45 -23.30 2.72
C PHE A 295 -33.72 -22.47 2.90
N LYS A 296 -34.45 -22.71 4.00
CA LYS A 296 -35.56 -21.87 4.42
C LYS A 296 -35.13 -20.99 5.59
N MET A 297 -35.47 -19.71 5.52
CA MET A 297 -35.28 -18.77 6.63
C MET A 297 -36.19 -19.15 7.79
N VAL A 298 -35.69 -19.08 9.02
CA VAL A 298 -36.43 -19.40 10.26
C VAL A 298 -36.09 -18.41 11.34
N ASP A 299 -36.95 -18.29 12.36
CA ASP A 299 -36.75 -17.35 13.46
C ASP A 299 -35.66 -17.80 14.44
N ILE A 300 -35.45 -19.11 14.57
CA ILE A 300 -34.51 -19.70 15.52
C ILE A 300 -33.97 -21.03 15.02
N VAL A 301 -32.72 -21.33 15.37
CA VAL A 301 -32.05 -22.61 15.13
C VAL A 301 -31.63 -23.27 16.45
N PRO A 302 -31.60 -24.61 16.54
CA PRO A 302 -31.50 -25.32 17.81
C PRO A 302 -30.08 -25.41 18.40
N GLY A 303 -29.05 -24.86 17.76
CA GLY A 303 -27.66 -25.05 18.18
C GLY A 303 -26.70 -23.97 17.73
N VAL A 304 -25.41 -24.23 17.96
CA VAL A 304 -24.31 -23.30 17.66
C VAL A 304 -24.03 -23.27 16.15
N VAL A 305 -23.85 -22.07 15.63
CA VAL A 305 -23.48 -21.80 14.23
C VAL A 305 -22.15 -21.06 14.23
N ASP A 306 -21.05 -21.80 14.20
CA ASP A 306 -19.68 -21.28 14.35
C ASP A 306 -18.82 -21.44 13.09
N ARG A 307 -19.30 -22.15 12.06
CA ARG A 307 -18.48 -22.42 10.87
C ARG A 307 -18.81 -21.47 9.74
N ARG A 308 -17.95 -20.49 9.53
CA ARG A 308 -18.06 -19.54 8.42
C ARG A 308 -17.84 -20.24 7.05
N ILE A 309 -18.62 -19.85 6.05
CA ILE A 309 -18.35 -20.16 4.65
C ILE A 309 -17.22 -19.25 4.16
N ALA A 310 -16.04 -19.81 3.92
CA ALA A 310 -14.80 -19.04 3.76
C ALA A 310 -14.61 -18.37 2.38
N ASN A 311 -15.69 -17.88 1.76
CA ASN A 311 -15.60 -17.10 0.52
C ASN A 311 -15.56 -15.60 0.86
N PRO A 312 -14.40 -14.91 0.73
CA PRO A 312 -14.24 -13.51 1.15
C PRO A 312 -15.13 -12.52 0.38
N ARG A 313 -15.65 -12.90 -0.79
CA ARG A 313 -16.58 -12.05 -1.55
C ARG A 313 -18.00 -12.08 -1.02
N ILE A 314 -18.36 -13.05 -0.19
CA ILE A 314 -19.63 -13.00 0.54
C ILE A 314 -19.61 -11.75 1.44
N GLU A 315 -18.56 -11.55 2.23
CA GLU A 315 -18.43 -10.32 3.02
C GLU A 315 -18.18 -9.10 2.14
N GLY A 316 -17.42 -9.23 1.05
CA GLY A 316 -17.00 -8.09 0.23
C GLY A 316 -18.07 -7.52 -0.70
N GLU A 317 -19.00 -8.35 -1.18
CA GLU A 317 -20.05 -7.95 -2.12
C GLU A 317 -21.43 -7.94 -1.48
N LEU A 318 -21.73 -8.92 -0.61
CA LEU A 318 -23.03 -9.02 0.07
C LEU A 318 -23.02 -8.35 1.45
N TRP A 319 -21.86 -7.98 1.98
CA TRP A 319 -21.70 -7.32 3.28
C TRP A 319 -22.33 -8.09 4.45
N VAL A 320 -22.29 -9.43 4.34
CA VAL A 320 -22.77 -10.35 5.37
C VAL A 320 -21.76 -11.48 5.57
N LYS A 321 -21.88 -12.16 6.70
CA LYS A 321 -21.15 -13.38 7.04
C LYS A 321 -22.16 -14.52 7.04
N VAL A 322 -21.91 -15.53 6.24
CA VAL A 322 -22.74 -16.74 6.20
C VAL A 322 -22.01 -17.84 6.95
N SER A 323 -22.68 -18.41 7.96
CA SER A 323 -22.13 -19.51 8.76
C SER A 323 -23.11 -20.67 8.84
N VAL A 324 -22.57 -21.88 9.00
CA VAL A 324 -23.31 -23.14 9.17
C VAL A 324 -22.81 -23.88 10.42
N ASN A 325 -23.60 -24.83 10.93
CA ASN A 325 -23.21 -25.66 12.07
C ASN A 325 -22.22 -26.78 11.68
N ARG A 326 -22.25 -27.24 10.43
CA ARG A 326 -21.36 -28.28 9.89
C ARG A 326 -21.13 -28.09 8.39
N PHE A 327 -19.98 -28.56 7.92
CA PHE A 327 -19.67 -28.61 6.48
C PHE A 327 -20.01 -29.96 5.85
N ASN A 328 -19.85 -31.05 6.60
CA ASN A 328 -19.97 -32.40 6.06
C ASN A 328 -21.41 -32.92 6.13
N GLY A 329 -21.84 -33.59 5.06
CA GLY A 329 -23.08 -34.35 5.01
C GLY A 329 -22.95 -35.76 5.61
N SER A 330 -24.01 -36.55 5.53
CA SER A 330 -24.05 -37.93 6.07
C SER A 330 -23.06 -38.89 5.40
N GLU A 331 -22.60 -38.59 4.19
CA GLU A 331 -21.73 -39.44 3.38
C GLU A 331 -20.22 -39.12 3.51
N GLY A 332 -19.83 -38.22 4.42
CA GLY A 332 -18.42 -37.95 4.73
C GLY A 332 -17.70 -36.96 3.79
N GLY A 333 -18.43 -36.28 2.91
CA GLY A 333 -17.96 -35.14 2.10
C GLY A 333 -18.69 -33.83 2.44
N VAL A 334 -18.29 -32.72 1.81
CA VAL A 334 -19.00 -31.42 1.94
C VAL A 334 -20.42 -31.58 1.45
N ASP A 335 -21.38 -31.12 2.23
CA ASP A 335 -22.79 -31.13 1.85
C ASP A 335 -23.01 -30.27 0.60
N GLY A 336 -23.75 -30.77 -0.40
CA GLY A 336 -23.96 -30.06 -1.66
C GLY A 336 -24.63 -28.70 -1.49
N GLN A 337 -25.47 -28.52 -0.45
CA GLN A 337 -26.06 -27.23 -0.15
C GLN A 337 -25.04 -26.26 0.44
N VAL A 338 -24.11 -26.75 1.27
CA VAL A 338 -22.98 -25.97 1.81
C VAL A 338 -22.03 -25.56 0.68
N LEU A 339 -21.78 -26.44 -0.28
CA LEU A 339 -20.99 -26.11 -1.47
C LEU A 339 -21.68 -24.99 -2.27
N CYS A 340 -23.01 -25.09 -2.48
CA CYS A 340 -23.79 -24.02 -3.12
C CYS A 340 -23.67 -22.68 -2.36
N LEU A 341 -23.70 -22.69 -1.02
CA LEU A 341 -23.47 -21.47 -0.22
C LEU A 341 -22.11 -20.84 -0.50
N SER A 342 -21.07 -21.64 -0.76
CA SER A 342 -19.75 -21.11 -1.09
C SER A 342 -19.68 -20.46 -2.47
N GLU A 343 -20.65 -20.74 -3.35
CA GLU A 343 -20.70 -20.30 -4.75
C GLU A 343 -21.79 -19.24 -5.02
N ILE A 344 -22.51 -18.78 -3.98
CA ILE A 344 -23.54 -17.72 -4.13
C ILE A 344 -22.95 -16.41 -4.66
N VAL A 345 -21.64 -16.20 -4.47
CA VAL A 345 -20.82 -15.19 -5.12
C VAL A 345 -19.64 -15.89 -5.75
N GLU A 346 -19.26 -15.48 -6.96
CA GLU A 346 -18.09 -16.01 -7.65
C GLU A 346 -16.86 -15.79 -6.78
N TRP A 347 -16.07 -16.85 -6.51
CA TRP A 347 -14.81 -16.75 -5.78
C TRP A 347 -13.89 -15.69 -6.40
N PRO A 348 -13.02 -15.04 -5.61
CA PRO A 348 -11.97 -14.22 -6.17
C PRO A 348 -11.21 -15.09 -7.18
N SER A 349 -11.42 -14.80 -8.46
CA SER A 349 -10.64 -15.47 -9.49
C SER A 349 -9.19 -15.27 -9.10
N VAL A 350 -8.42 -16.35 -9.00
CA VAL A 350 -6.96 -16.26 -9.08
C VAL A 350 -6.70 -15.80 -10.50
N GLY A 351 -6.94 -14.52 -10.75
CA GLY A 351 -6.55 -13.89 -11.98
C GLY A 351 -5.09 -14.27 -12.12
N ARG A 352 -4.69 -14.70 -13.32
CA ARG A 352 -3.31 -14.52 -13.76
C ARG A 352 -3.07 -13.02 -13.70
N GLY A 353 -2.88 -12.52 -12.49
CA GLY A 353 -2.54 -11.17 -12.17
C GLY A 353 -1.17 -11.04 -12.74
N ARG A 354 -1.14 -10.52 -13.97
CA ARG A 354 -0.05 -9.73 -14.51
C ARG A 354 0.54 -9.01 -13.32
N GLU A 355 1.69 -9.50 -12.89
CA GLU A 355 2.50 -9.00 -11.80
C GLU A 355 2.78 -7.52 -12.11
N ARG A 356 1.84 -6.64 -11.80
CA ARG A 356 2.14 -5.24 -11.59
C ARG A 356 2.68 -5.21 -10.19
N SER A 357 3.88 -5.76 -10.04
CA SER A 357 4.72 -5.47 -8.90
C SER A 357 4.80 -3.95 -8.83
N VAL A 358 4.13 -3.38 -7.83
CA VAL A 358 4.25 -1.97 -7.46
C VAL A 358 5.73 -1.62 -7.22
N TRP A 359 6.57 -2.64 -7.01
CA TRP A 359 8.02 -2.58 -6.87
C TRP A 359 8.82 -2.52 -8.19
N SER A 360 8.27 -2.88 -9.36
CA SER A 360 9.00 -2.75 -10.63
C SER A 360 9.12 -1.30 -11.13
N ARG A 361 8.40 -0.35 -10.53
CA ARG A 361 8.52 1.09 -10.85
C ARG A 361 9.68 1.80 -10.15
N PHE A 362 10.44 1.13 -9.28
CA PHE A 362 11.60 1.71 -8.61
C PHE A 362 12.92 0.99 -8.94
N ARG A 363 13.07 0.51 -10.18
CA ARG A 363 14.42 0.34 -10.76
C ARG A 363 14.96 1.72 -11.13
N LEU A 364 15.45 2.45 -10.13
CA LEU A 364 16.45 3.48 -10.37
C LEU A 364 17.74 2.73 -10.74
N GLY A 365 18.02 2.69 -12.04
CA GLY A 365 19.35 2.35 -12.52
C GLY A 365 20.33 3.38 -11.98
N PHE A 366 21.22 2.93 -11.11
CA PHE A 366 22.51 3.56 -10.83
C PHE A 366 23.59 2.57 -11.19
#